data_AF-A0A2G5RMZ4-F1
#
_entry.id   AF-A0A2G5RMZ4-F1
#
_cell.length_a   1.000
_cell.length_b   1.000
_cell.length_c   1.000
_cell.angle_alpha   90.00
_cell.angle_beta   90.00
_cell.angle_gamma   90.00
#
_symmetry.space_group_name_H-M   'P 1'
#
loop_
_entity.id
_entity.type
_entity.pdbx_description
1 polymer ?
#
loop_
_entity_poly.entity_id
_entity_poly.type
_entity_poly.pdbx_seq_one_letter_code
_entity_poly.pdbx_strand_id
1 'polypeptide(L)'
;MRIICSFQVKKIPVHYRMAIVSILKESIRASSEEYYERLYAKANVTKPFVFSPFLKNFRFKGDEIELDELRVIISSPDYEFLLHVYNGLQSKKRFEYKGYELIRGKIVMGDERKITSPTVVFRTLSPLLVEDENKSPIAPDDKNYEKHINYLANTILYEYRGTGLSRPLAMQPIRFKKMVIKESNRQFVEKYGEQQHLYFTTYHGLFKMSGDPADLQLIYQLGLSKRRNQGFGMLEVEEVKE
;
A
#
# COMPACT_ATOMS: atom_id res chain seq x y z
N MET A 1 11.22 0.02 8.15
CA MET A 1 11.56 1.46 8.00
C MET A 1 10.60 2.12 7.02
N ARG A 2 10.51 3.45 7.04
CA ARG A 2 9.68 4.21 6.09
C ARG A 2 10.48 5.24 5.30
N ILE A 3 10.12 5.38 4.03
CA ILE A 3 10.57 6.47 3.16
C ILE A 3 9.33 7.30 2.79
N ILE A 4 9.42 8.60 2.95
CA ILE A 4 8.38 9.54 2.52
C ILE A 4 8.95 10.38 1.38
N CYS A 5 8.30 10.32 0.23
CA CYS A 5 8.68 11.11 -0.93
C CYS A 5 7.53 12.05 -1.33
N SER A 6 7.85 13.33 -1.53
CA SER A 6 6.92 14.31 -2.10
C SER A 6 7.12 14.42 -3.61
N PHE A 7 6.04 14.74 -4.33
CA PHE A 7 6.05 15.00 -5.76
C PHE A 7 5.19 16.23 -6.04
N GLN A 8 5.80 17.23 -6.68
CA GLN A 8 5.09 18.39 -7.21
C GLN A 8 4.43 17.99 -8.52
N VAL A 9 3.10 18.15 -8.57
CA VAL A 9 2.28 17.75 -9.71
C VAL A 9 0.98 18.52 -9.66
N LYS A 10 0.57 19.14 -10.78
CA LYS A 10 -0.65 19.98 -10.84
C LYS A 10 -1.92 19.16 -11.02
N LYS A 11 -1.80 18.03 -11.74
CA LYS A 11 -2.91 17.13 -12.00
C LYS A 11 -2.43 15.69 -12.18
N ILE A 12 -3.25 14.73 -11.81
CA ILE A 12 -3.03 13.29 -11.98
C ILE A 12 -4.36 12.61 -12.35
N PRO A 13 -4.34 11.41 -12.97
CA PRO A 13 -5.59 10.72 -13.26
C PRO A 13 -6.23 10.16 -11.97
N VAL A 14 -7.53 9.88 -12.00
CA VAL A 14 -8.25 9.26 -10.86
C VAL A 14 -7.64 7.92 -10.42
N HIS A 15 -7.04 7.18 -11.36
CA HIS A 15 -6.29 5.94 -11.16
C HIS A 15 -4.79 6.17 -10.85
N TYR A 16 -4.48 7.22 -10.09
CA TYR A 16 -3.10 7.68 -9.83
C TYR A 16 -2.22 6.67 -9.08
N ARG A 17 -2.78 5.64 -8.41
CA ARG A 17 -1.95 4.64 -7.72
C ARG A 17 -1.05 3.91 -8.71
N MET A 18 -1.48 3.73 -9.95
CA MET A 18 -0.64 3.16 -11.01
C MET A 18 0.51 4.07 -11.42
N ALA A 19 0.37 5.39 -11.31
CA ALA A 19 1.49 6.31 -11.49
C ALA A 19 2.55 6.08 -10.40
N ILE A 20 2.14 5.89 -9.15
CA ILE A 20 3.04 5.58 -8.03
C ILE A 20 3.72 4.24 -8.23
N VAL A 21 2.97 3.20 -8.66
CA VAL A 21 3.57 1.89 -9.00
C VAL A 21 4.62 2.04 -10.10
N SER A 22 4.35 2.86 -11.12
CA SER A 22 5.31 3.14 -12.20
C SER A 22 6.57 3.80 -11.66
N ILE A 23 6.43 4.84 -10.82
CA ILE A 23 7.55 5.55 -10.19
C ILE A 23 8.42 4.59 -9.36
N LEU A 24 7.80 3.72 -8.55
CA LEU A 24 8.55 2.76 -7.73
C LEU A 24 9.31 1.76 -8.61
N LYS A 25 8.67 1.23 -9.65
CA LYS A 25 9.31 0.34 -10.62
C LYS A 25 10.49 1.00 -11.32
N GLU A 26 10.31 2.22 -11.80
CA GLU A 26 11.37 2.98 -12.47
C GLU A 26 12.51 3.35 -11.53
N SER A 27 12.21 3.65 -10.27
CA SER A 27 13.22 3.93 -9.25
C SER A 27 14.05 2.69 -8.98
N ILE A 28 13.39 1.54 -8.73
CA ILE A 28 14.07 0.26 -8.53
C ILE A 28 14.97 -0.07 -9.72
N ARG A 29 14.43 0.01 -10.94
CA ARG A 29 15.18 -0.24 -12.17
C ARG A 29 16.39 0.69 -12.32
N ALA A 30 16.20 1.98 -12.06
CA ALA A 30 17.29 2.97 -12.15
C ALA A 30 18.39 2.72 -11.11
N SER A 31 18.08 2.07 -9.98
CA SER A 31 19.07 1.67 -9.00
C SER A 31 19.74 0.33 -9.33
N SER A 32 18.98 -0.64 -9.83
CA SER A 32 19.48 -1.98 -10.19
C SER A 32 18.46 -2.68 -11.11
N GLU A 33 18.84 -2.88 -12.37
CA GLU A 33 18.05 -3.69 -13.31
C GLU A 33 17.92 -5.14 -12.80
N GLU A 34 18.97 -5.70 -12.22
CA GLU A 34 18.95 -7.06 -11.69
C GLU A 34 17.91 -7.23 -10.57
N TYR A 35 17.86 -6.29 -9.62
CA TYR A 35 16.86 -6.33 -8.55
C TYR A 35 15.44 -6.09 -9.07
N TYR A 36 15.29 -5.23 -10.08
CA TYR A 36 14.02 -5.04 -10.78
C TYR A 36 13.52 -6.37 -11.38
N GLU A 37 14.38 -7.07 -12.12
CA GLU A 37 14.05 -8.36 -12.74
C GLU A 37 13.72 -9.42 -11.69
N ARG A 38 14.46 -9.47 -10.56
CA ARG A 38 14.11 -10.37 -9.44
C ARG A 38 12.67 -10.16 -8.93
N LEU A 39 12.23 -8.90 -8.80
CA LEU A 39 10.91 -8.58 -8.26
C LEU A 39 9.76 -8.69 -9.28
N TYR A 40 10.05 -8.46 -10.57
CA TYR A 40 9.01 -8.25 -11.59
C TYR A 40 9.07 -9.17 -12.81
N ALA A 41 10.17 -9.88 -13.08
CA ALA A 41 10.28 -10.79 -14.22
C ALA A 41 9.46 -12.08 -14.02
N LYS A 42 9.48 -12.62 -12.81
CA LYS A 42 8.69 -13.81 -12.45
C LYS A 42 7.30 -13.41 -11.97
N ALA A 43 6.29 -14.08 -12.52
CA ALA A 43 4.96 -14.07 -11.92
C ALA A 43 5.03 -14.57 -10.47
N ASN A 44 4.18 -14.04 -9.59
CA ASN A 44 3.98 -14.51 -8.21
C ASN A 44 5.10 -14.22 -7.19
N VAL A 45 6.09 -13.37 -7.49
CA VAL A 45 6.98 -12.88 -6.42
C VAL A 45 6.18 -11.96 -5.49
N THR A 46 6.25 -12.15 -4.17
CA THR A 46 5.60 -11.21 -3.24
C THR A 46 6.45 -9.97 -3.07
N LYS A 47 5.77 -8.83 -3.09
CA LYS A 47 6.42 -7.52 -3.05
C LYS A 47 6.57 -7.15 -1.57
N PRO A 48 7.80 -6.93 -1.07
CA PRO A 48 8.04 -6.78 0.36
C PRO A 48 7.71 -5.36 0.85
N PHE A 49 6.66 -4.72 0.31
CA PHE A 49 6.34 -3.34 0.64
C PHE A 49 4.85 -3.02 0.57
N VAL A 50 4.51 -1.92 1.21
CA VAL A 50 3.23 -1.21 1.09
C VAL A 50 3.51 0.27 0.91
N PHE A 51 2.57 0.99 0.30
CA PHE A 51 2.60 2.44 0.31
C PHE A 51 1.23 3.06 0.59
N SER A 52 1.24 4.32 0.97
CA SER A 52 0.05 5.15 1.05
C SER A 52 0.27 6.50 0.35
N PRO A 53 -0.64 6.90 -0.55
CA PRO A 53 -0.67 8.23 -1.11
C PRO A 53 -1.46 9.22 -0.24
N PHE A 54 -0.92 10.43 -0.12
CA PHE A 54 -1.59 11.60 0.43
C PHE A 54 -1.62 12.71 -0.63
N LEU A 55 -2.83 13.15 -0.99
CA LEU A 55 -3.07 14.20 -1.96
C LEU A 55 -3.29 15.52 -1.21
N LYS A 56 -2.42 16.51 -1.40
CA LYS A 56 -2.53 17.82 -0.73
C LYS A 56 -3.45 18.75 -1.53
N ASN A 57 -4.42 19.37 -0.86
CA ASN A 57 -5.32 20.40 -1.41
C ASN A 57 -6.00 19.95 -2.72
N PHE A 58 -6.45 18.70 -2.77
CA PHE A 58 -6.92 18.10 -4.02
C PHE A 58 -8.39 18.39 -4.31
N ARG A 59 -8.75 18.37 -5.59
CA ARG A 59 -10.14 18.37 -6.06
C ARG A 59 -10.31 17.50 -7.30
N PHE A 60 -11.45 16.81 -7.38
CA PHE A 60 -11.81 16.02 -8.56
C PHE A 60 -12.33 16.93 -9.68
N LYS A 61 -11.91 16.63 -10.91
CA LYS A 61 -12.40 17.22 -12.17
C LYS A 61 -12.58 16.11 -13.19
N GLY A 62 -13.76 15.50 -13.21
CA GLY A 62 -14.00 14.30 -14.03
C GLY A 62 -13.07 13.16 -13.62
N ASP A 63 -12.26 12.67 -14.57
CA ASP A 63 -11.27 11.61 -14.35
C ASP A 63 -9.86 12.12 -14.03
N GLU A 64 -9.71 13.43 -13.81
CA GLU A 64 -8.50 14.05 -13.30
C GLU A 64 -8.69 14.52 -11.84
N ILE A 65 -7.58 14.59 -11.12
CA ILE A 65 -7.48 15.17 -9.79
C ILE A 65 -6.46 16.30 -9.89
N GLU A 66 -6.89 17.52 -9.62
CA GLU A 66 -5.98 18.65 -9.40
C GLU A 66 -5.52 18.63 -7.95
N LEU A 67 -4.24 18.93 -7.71
CA LEU A 67 -3.60 18.92 -6.40
C LEU A 67 -2.35 19.80 -6.40
N ASP A 68 -1.88 20.17 -5.21
CA ASP A 68 -0.61 20.90 -5.07
C ASP A 68 0.58 19.93 -5.00
N GLU A 69 0.41 18.83 -4.27
CA GLU A 69 1.48 17.88 -3.97
C GLU A 69 0.93 16.48 -3.72
N LEU A 70 1.60 15.49 -4.31
CA LEU A 70 1.43 14.09 -3.97
C LEU A 70 2.54 13.68 -3.00
N ARG A 71 2.19 13.28 -1.77
CA ARG A 71 3.12 12.66 -0.83
C ARG A 71 2.89 11.15 -0.80
N VAL A 72 3.94 10.37 -0.90
CA VAL A 72 3.89 8.90 -0.87
C VAL A 72 4.72 8.41 0.30
N ILE A 73 4.08 7.70 1.21
CA ILE A 73 4.73 7.00 2.31
C ILE A 73 4.93 5.56 1.86
N ILE A 74 6.16 5.06 1.91
CA ILE A 74 6.56 3.71 1.50
C ILE A 74 7.09 3.03 2.76
N SER A 75 6.63 1.82 3.03
CA SER A 75 7.04 1.03 4.19
C SER A 75 7.46 -0.36 3.75
N SER A 76 8.54 -0.84 4.36
CA SER A 76 9.05 -2.19 4.12
C SER A 76 9.93 -2.64 5.30
N PRO A 77 9.91 -3.93 5.65
CA PRO A 77 10.92 -4.55 6.50
C PRO A 77 12.21 -4.92 5.75
N ASP A 78 12.21 -4.87 4.42
CA ASP A 78 13.33 -5.25 3.56
C ASP A 78 14.22 -4.03 3.27
N TYR A 79 15.44 -4.06 3.80
CA TYR A 79 16.39 -2.95 3.64
C TYR A 79 16.97 -2.86 2.23
N GLU A 80 17.15 -3.98 1.52
CA GLU A 80 17.62 -3.98 0.12
C GLU A 80 16.58 -3.30 -0.78
N PHE A 81 15.30 -3.64 -0.58
CA PHE A 81 14.18 -2.97 -1.25
C PHE A 81 14.21 -1.45 -1.03
N LEU A 82 14.29 -1.03 0.24
CA LEU A 82 14.27 0.40 0.58
C LEU A 82 15.49 1.14 0.02
N LEU A 83 16.66 0.50 0.03
CA LEU A 83 17.89 1.06 -0.54
C LEU A 83 17.72 1.33 -2.04
N HIS A 84 17.20 0.37 -2.80
CA HIS A 84 16.96 0.54 -4.24
C HIS A 84 15.92 1.62 -4.54
N VAL A 85 14.83 1.66 -3.76
CA VAL A 85 13.83 2.73 -3.88
C VAL A 85 14.45 4.10 -3.59
N TYR A 86 15.21 4.24 -2.50
CA TYR A 86 15.86 5.49 -2.12
C TYR A 86 16.83 5.98 -3.21
N ASN A 87 17.75 5.10 -3.64
CA ASN A 87 18.75 5.44 -4.65
C ASN A 87 18.11 5.80 -6.00
N GLY A 88 17.08 5.06 -6.41
CA GLY A 88 16.33 5.33 -7.63
C GLY A 88 15.55 6.64 -7.60
N LEU A 89 14.89 6.94 -6.48
CA LEU A 89 14.25 8.24 -6.29
C LEU A 89 15.30 9.35 -6.27
N GLN A 90 16.46 9.14 -5.66
CA GLN A 90 17.49 10.16 -5.59
C GLN A 90 18.11 10.46 -6.96
N SER A 91 18.32 9.43 -7.81
CA SER A 91 18.95 9.56 -9.13
C SER A 91 18.05 10.23 -10.17
N LYS A 92 16.72 10.22 -9.99
CA LYS A 92 15.76 10.83 -10.91
C LYS A 92 14.95 11.95 -10.26
N LYS A 93 14.95 13.12 -10.89
CA LYS A 93 14.17 14.28 -10.43
C LYS A 93 12.77 14.36 -11.05
N ARG A 94 12.61 13.88 -12.28
CA ARG A 94 11.38 13.98 -13.08
C ARG A 94 10.90 12.59 -13.44
N PHE A 95 9.62 12.33 -13.23
CA PHE A 95 8.93 11.11 -13.62
C PHE A 95 7.76 11.49 -14.53
N GLU A 96 7.45 10.62 -15.48
CA GLU A 96 6.32 10.80 -16.39
C GLU A 96 5.43 9.56 -16.33
N TYR A 97 4.12 9.77 -16.31
CA TYR A 97 3.15 8.70 -16.40
C TYR A 97 1.99 9.14 -17.27
N LYS A 98 1.80 8.55 -18.46
CA LYS A 98 0.71 8.89 -19.39
C LYS A 98 0.57 10.41 -19.66
N GLY A 99 1.69 11.10 -19.87
CA GLY A 99 1.72 12.57 -20.07
C GLY A 99 1.55 13.41 -18.80
N TYR A 100 1.37 12.79 -17.63
CA TYR A 100 1.41 13.49 -16.34
C TYR A 100 2.84 13.54 -15.82
N GLU A 101 3.32 14.75 -15.56
CA GLU A 101 4.66 14.98 -15.02
C GLU A 101 4.63 15.09 -13.49
N LEU A 102 5.51 14.34 -12.84
CA LEU A 102 5.71 14.37 -11.39
C LEU A 102 7.16 14.75 -11.09
N ILE A 103 7.35 15.90 -10.45
CA ILE A 103 8.68 16.37 -10.06
C ILE A 103 8.94 15.96 -8.62
N ARG A 104 9.92 15.10 -8.40
CA ARG A 104 10.32 14.67 -7.06
C ARG A 104 10.71 15.85 -6.20
N GLY A 105 10.06 16.01 -5.07
CA GLY A 105 10.41 16.93 -4.00
C GLY A 105 11.44 16.34 -3.03
N LYS A 106 11.18 16.49 -1.74
CA LYS A 106 11.99 15.94 -0.66
C LYS A 106 11.75 14.44 -0.49
N ILE A 107 12.83 13.72 -0.19
CA ILE A 107 12.81 12.37 0.35
C ILE A 107 13.20 12.50 1.82
N VAL A 108 12.39 11.96 2.72
CA VAL A 108 12.69 11.93 4.17
C VAL A 108 12.48 10.54 4.72
N MET A 109 13.24 10.18 5.73
CA MET A 109 13.01 8.96 6.48
C MET A 109 11.85 9.18 7.44
N GLY A 110 10.91 8.24 7.46
CA GLY A 110 9.77 8.28 8.36
C GLY A 110 10.03 7.43 9.59
N ASP A 111 9.50 7.89 10.72
CA ASP A 111 9.57 7.15 11.97
C ASP A 111 8.72 5.87 11.91
N GLU A 112 9.17 4.87 12.66
CA GLU A 112 8.49 3.60 12.79
C GLU A 112 8.37 3.24 14.27
N ARG A 113 7.14 3.02 14.74
CA ARG A 113 6.92 2.55 16.11
C ARG A 113 7.32 1.08 16.22
N LYS A 114 8.02 0.75 17.30
CA LYS A 114 8.29 -0.63 17.69
C LYS A 114 7.08 -1.19 18.45
N ILE A 115 6.57 -2.32 17.99
CA ILE A 115 5.48 -3.03 18.63
C ILE A 115 6.07 -4.07 19.59
N THR A 116 5.87 -3.84 20.88
CA THR A 116 6.28 -4.75 21.96
C THR A 116 5.07 -5.39 22.66
N SER A 117 3.90 -4.75 22.57
CA SER A 117 2.66 -5.23 23.15
C SER A 117 1.99 -6.28 22.24
N PRO A 118 1.35 -7.32 22.82
CA PRO A 118 0.54 -8.28 22.06
C PRO A 118 -0.77 -7.67 21.53
N THR A 119 -1.05 -6.41 21.81
CA THR A 119 -2.27 -5.70 21.43
C THR A 119 -1.94 -4.29 21.00
N VAL A 120 -2.42 -3.90 19.81
CA VAL A 120 -2.16 -2.59 19.21
C VAL A 120 -3.43 -2.05 18.57
N VAL A 121 -3.61 -0.73 18.62
CA VAL A 121 -4.65 -0.05 17.83
C VAL A 121 -4.00 0.49 16.56
N PHE A 122 -4.53 0.08 15.41
CA PHE A 122 -4.08 0.55 14.12
C PHE A 122 -5.10 1.48 13.48
N ARG A 123 -4.62 2.54 12.86
CA ARG A 123 -5.37 3.32 11.87
C ARG A 123 -4.83 3.03 10.48
N THR A 124 -5.69 2.93 9.49
CA THR A 124 -5.27 2.80 8.09
C THR A 124 -4.71 4.11 7.56
N LEU A 125 -3.52 4.11 6.96
CA LEU A 125 -3.02 5.18 6.09
C LEU A 125 -3.51 5.00 4.65
N SER A 126 -3.71 3.76 4.20
CA SER A 126 -4.41 3.46 2.95
C SER A 126 -5.45 2.36 3.21
N PRO A 127 -6.61 2.39 2.54
CA PRO A 127 -7.75 1.59 2.96
C PRO A 127 -7.51 0.10 2.75
N LEU A 128 -8.18 -0.73 3.55
CA LEU A 128 -8.12 -2.18 3.49
C LEU A 128 -9.01 -2.69 2.35
N LEU A 129 -8.43 -3.51 1.47
CA LEU A 129 -9.15 -4.33 0.51
C LEU A 129 -9.10 -5.77 1.00
N VAL A 130 -10.24 -6.27 1.49
CA VAL A 130 -10.44 -7.64 1.95
C VAL A 130 -11.49 -8.26 1.07
N GLU A 131 -11.17 -9.40 0.48
CA GLU A 131 -12.03 -10.12 -0.46
C GLU A 131 -12.10 -11.60 -0.07
N ASP A 132 -13.20 -12.25 -0.40
CA ASP A 132 -13.32 -13.70 -0.35
C ASP A 132 -12.68 -14.38 -1.58
N GLU A 133 -12.85 -15.70 -1.66
CA GLU A 133 -12.30 -16.52 -2.75
C GLU A 133 -12.94 -16.19 -4.11
N ASN A 134 -14.15 -15.63 -4.10
CA ASN A 134 -14.89 -15.19 -5.29
C ASN A 134 -14.59 -13.73 -5.66
N LYS A 135 -13.61 -13.09 -4.99
CA LYS A 135 -13.27 -11.65 -5.13
C LYS A 135 -14.39 -10.71 -4.70
N SER A 136 -15.31 -11.18 -3.86
CA SER A 136 -16.36 -10.34 -3.27
C SER A 136 -15.80 -9.61 -2.06
N PRO A 137 -16.05 -8.29 -1.92
CA PRO A 137 -15.53 -7.52 -0.80
C PRO A 137 -16.19 -7.94 0.52
N ILE A 138 -15.40 -8.18 1.56
CA ILE A 138 -15.90 -8.51 2.91
C ILE A 138 -15.87 -7.25 3.77
N ALA A 139 -17.00 -6.95 4.41
CA ALA A 139 -17.15 -5.79 5.26
C ALA A 139 -16.66 -6.05 6.69
N PRO A 140 -16.14 -5.05 7.43
CA PRO A 140 -15.66 -5.24 8.81
C PRO A 140 -16.70 -5.74 9.81
N ASP A 141 -17.99 -5.57 9.53
CA ASP A 141 -19.13 -6.07 10.31
C ASP A 141 -19.57 -7.49 9.92
N ASP A 142 -18.96 -8.08 8.89
CA ASP A 142 -19.20 -9.48 8.54
C ASP A 142 -18.63 -10.42 9.62
N LYS A 143 -19.43 -11.41 10.02
CA LYS A 143 -19.04 -12.42 11.02
C LYS A 143 -17.75 -13.19 10.68
N ASN A 144 -17.42 -13.30 9.40
CA ASN A 144 -16.23 -13.97 8.90
C ASN A 144 -15.05 -13.02 8.64
N TYR A 145 -15.20 -11.72 8.90
CA TYR A 145 -14.14 -10.75 8.58
C TYR A 145 -12.81 -11.11 9.25
N GLU A 146 -12.82 -11.49 10.52
CA GLU A 146 -11.61 -11.92 11.25
C GLU A 146 -10.94 -13.15 10.60
N LYS A 147 -11.73 -14.11 10.09
CA LYS A 147 -11.22 -15.28 9.36
C LYS A 147 -10.48 -14.86 8.09
N HIS A 148 -11.05 -13.93 7.31
CA HIS A 148 -10.42 -13.41 6.10
C HIS A 148 -9.16 -12.59 6.41
N ILE A 149 -9.17 -11.81 7.49
CA ILE A 149 -7.98 -11.08 7.98
C ILE A 149 -6.87 -12.05 8.39
N ASN A 150 -7.18 -13.09 9.15
CA ASN A 150 -6.21 -14.12 9.56
C ASN A 150 -5.59 -14.81 8.35
N TYR A 151 -6.41 -15.24 7.39
CA TYR A 151 -5.92 -15.86 6.16
C TYR A 151 -4.99 -14.91 5.41
N LEU A 152 -5.41 -13.66 5.21
CA LEU A 152 -4.63 -12.65 4.51
C LEU A 152 -3.29 -12.37 5.20
N ALA A 153 -3.29 -12.14 6.52
CA ALA A 153 -2.09 -11.90 7.29
C ALA A 153 -1.15 -13.12 7.25
N ASN A 154 -1.69 -14.33 7.41
CA ASN A 154 -0.92 -15.56 7.33
C ASN A 154 -0.22 -15.71 5.97
N THR A 155 -0.93 -15.46 4.87
CA THR A 155 -0.34 -15.47 3.52
C THR A 155 0.75 -14.43 3.37
N ILE A 156 0.52 -13.19 3.82
CA ILE A 156 1.52 -12.10 3.73
C ILE A 156 2.81 -12.46 4.45
N LEU A 157 2.71 -12.98 5.68
CA LEU A 157 3.87 -13.37 6.47
C LEU A 157 4.57 -14.59 5.87
N TYR A 158 3.81 -15.61 5.48
CA TYR A 158 4.38 -16.81 4.86
C TYR A 158 5.15 -16.48 3.59
N GLU A 159 4.58 -15.66 2.70
CA GLU A 159 5.24 -15.24 1.47
C GLU A 159 6.50 -14.38 1.70
N TYR A 160 6.58 -13.66 2.82
CA TYR A 160 7.73 -12.80 3.13
C TYR A 160 8.86 -13.55 3.84
N ARG A 161 8.56 -14.33 4.89
CA ARG A 161 9.57 -14.96 5.76
C ARG A 161 9.55 -16.49 5.78
N GLY A 162 8.71 -17.13 4.96
CA GLY A 162 8.58 -18.60 4.89
C GLY A 162 7.73 -19.24 5.99
N THR A 163 7.24 -18.46 6.95
CA THR A 163 6.35 -18.92 8.03
C THR A 163 5.16 -17.98 8.21
N GLY A 164 3.99 -18.56 8.45
CA GLY A 164 2.74 -17.84 8.65
C GLY A 164 2.63 -17.17 10.01
N LEU A 165 1.40 -16.93 10.47
CA LEU A 165 1.13 -16.39 11.80
C LEU A 165 1.60 -17.37 12.89
N SER A 166 2.26 -16.83 13.91
CA SER A 166 2.71 -17.58 15.09
C SER A 166 1.54 -17.94 15.99
N ARG A 167 0.49 -17.10 15.99
CA ARG A 167 -0.82 -17.38 16.58
C ARG A 167 -1.92 -16.61 15.85
N PRO A 168 -3.18 -17.07 15.90
CA PRO A 168 -4.29 -16.34 15.30
C PRO A 168 -4.37 -14.90 15.80
N LEU A 169 -4.72 -14.00 14.88
CA LEU A 169 -5.04 -12.62 15.18
C LEU A 169 -6.47 -12.52 15.69
N ALA A 170 -6.68 -11.74 16.75
CA ALA A 170 -8.01 -11.24 17.11
C ALA A 170 -8.13 -9.79 16.62
N MET A 171 -9.18 -9.48 15.88
CA MET A 171 -9.38 -8.16 15.29
C MET A 171 -10.75 -7.59 15.69
N GLN A 172 -10.72 -6.43 16.33
CA GLN A 172 -11.92 -5.72 16.74
C GLN A 172 -12.02 -4.39 15.97
N PRO A 173 -12.97 -4.27 15.03
CA PRO A 173 -13.32 -2.99 14.41
C PRO A 173 -13.68 -1.94 15.47
N ILE A 174 -13.12 -0.73 15.37
CA ILE A 174 -13.52 0.41 16.21
C ILE A 174 -14.36 1.38 15.39
N ARG A 175 -13.86 1.80 14.22
CA ARG A 175 -14.58 2.68 13.31
C ARG A 175 -14.08 2.49 11.89
N PHE A 176 -14.98 2.18 10.96
CA PHE A 176 -14.67 2.09 9.54
C PHE A 176 -15.58 2.98 8.70
N LYS A 177 -15.03 3.45 7.59
CA LYS A 177 -15.74 4.11 6.50
C LYS A 177 -15.52 3.30 5.23
N LYS A 178 -16.62 2.87 4.60
CA LYS A 178 -16.60 2.25 3.27
C LYS A 178 -16.15 3.27 2.22
N MET A 179 -15.27 2.85 1.33
CA MET A 179 -14.74 3.65 0.21
C MET A 179 -14.74 2.80 -1.05
N VAL A 180 -15.24 3.36 -2.15
CA VAL A 180 -15.11 2.75 -3.48
C VAL A 180 -13.99 3.45 -4.22
N ILE A 181 -12.93 2.70 -4.52
CA ILE A 181 -11.78 3.20 -5.26
C ILE A 181 -11.94 2.83 -6.73
N LYS A 182 -11.88 3.84 -7.59
CA LYS A 182 -11.76 3.68 -9.05
C LYS A 182 -10.30 3.43 -9.41
N GLU A 183 -10.05 2.41 -10.20
CA GLU A 183 -8.73 2.07 -10.73
C GLU A 183 -8.80 1.65 -12.19
N SER A 184 -7.63 1.54 -12.83
CA SER A 184 -7.50 0.98 -14.17
C SER A 184 -6.10 0.40 -14.36
N ASN A 185 -5.92 -0.54 -15.28
CA ASN A 185 -4.62 -1.04 -15.67
C ASN A 185 -4.61 -1.44 -17.15
N ARG A 186 -3.41 -1.68 -17.71
CA ARG A 186 -3.24 -2.00 -19.13
C ARG A 186 -4.11 -3.17 -19.59
N GLN A 187 -4.10 -4.29 -18.85
CA GLN A 187 -4.88 -5.49 -19.19
C GLN A 187 -6.40 -5.21 -19.17
N PHE A 188 -6.86 -4.39 -18.23
CA PHE A 188 -8.25 -4.01 -18.14
C PHE A 188 -8.66 -3.11 -19.32
N VAL A 189 -7.83 -2.12 -19.64
CA VAL A 189 -8.06 -1.24 -20.80
C VAL A 189 -8.08 -2.03 -22.11
N GLU A 190 -7.15 -2.97 -22.29
CA GLU A 190 -7.09 -3.83 -23.48
C GLU A 190 -8.37 -4.67 -23.66
N LYS A 191 -9.03 -5.06 -22.56
CA LYS A 191 -10.23 -5.91 -22.59
C LYS A 191 -11.55 -5.13 -22.62
N TYR A 192 -11.62 -3.99 -21.94
CA TYR A 192 -12.87 -3.29 -21.65
C TYR A 192 -12.91 -1.84 -22.17
N GLY A 193 -11.81 -1.35 -22.74
CA GLY A 193 -11.67 0.02 -23.25
C GLY A 193 -11.26 1.04 -22.19
N GLU A 194 -10.81 2.21 -22.64
CA GLU A 194 -10.27 3.28 -21.78
C GLU A 194 -11.33 3.99 -20.91
N GLN A 195 -12.60 3.90 -21.30
CA GLN A 195 -13.72 4.58 -20.64
C GLN A 195 -14.30 3.80 -19.45
N GLN A 196 -13.80 2.59 -19.19
CA GLN A 196 -14.25 1.77 -18.08
C GLN A 196 -13.26 1.80 -16.90
N HIS A 197 -13.76 1.50 -15.71
CA HIS A 197 -12.95 1.43 -14.49
C HIS A 197 -13.13 0.10 -13.77
N LEU A 198 -12.05 -0.31 -13.10
CA LEU A 198 -12.10 -1.27 -12.02
C LEU A 198 -12.59 -0.57 -10.76
N TYR A 199 -13.40 -1.26 -9.98
CA TYR A 199 -13.92 -0.77 -8.71
C TYR A 199 -13.50 -1.69 -7.58
N PHE A 200 -12.86 -1.12 -6.57
CA PHE A 200 -12.50 -1.83 -5.34
C PHE A 200 -13.30 -1.26 -4.18
N THR A 201 -14.10 -2.11 -3.55
CA THR A 201 -14.76 -1.76 -2.29
C THR A 201 -13.78 -2.00 -1.15
N THR A 202 -13.50 -0.93 -0.40
CA THR A 202 -12.45 -0.90 0.63
C THR A 202 -12.95 -0.22 1.89
N TYR A 203 -12.18 -0.36 2.97
CA TYR A 203 -12.53 0.20 4.27
C TYR A 203 -11.36 0.97 4.87
N HIS A 204 -11.58 2.24 5.19
CA HIS A 204 -10.63 3.10 5.88
C HIS A 204 -11.08 3.28 7.33
N GLY A 205 -10.20 3.10 8.30
CA GLY A 205 -10.65 3.11 9.68
C GLY A 205 -9.60 2.87 10.74
N LEU A 206 -10.11 2.67 11.95
CA LEU A 206 -9.42 2.37 13.18
C LEU A 206 -9.89 1.01 13.70
N PHE A 207 -8.97 0.17 14.14
CA PHE A 207 -9.27 -1.14 14.69
C PHE A 207 -8.21 -1.57 15.71
N LYS A 208 -8.62 -2.39 16.67
CA LYS A 208 -7.72 -3.06 17.61
C LYS A 208 -7.33 -4.42 17.05
N MET A 209 -6.07 -4.79 17.18
CA MET A 209 -5.53 -6.07 16.75
C MET A 209 -4.70 -6.69 17.86
N SER A 210 -4.92 -7.97 18.13
CA SER A 210 -4.15 -8.74 19.10
C SER A 210 -3.50 -9.93 18.40
N GLY A 211 -2.25 -10.22 18.71
CA GLY A 211 -1.44 -11.20 17.99
C GLY A 211 -0.04 -11.31 18.57
N ASP A 212 0.82 -12.12 17.96
CA ASP A 212 2.23 -12.12 18.32
C ASP A 212 2.87 -10.74 17.98
N PRO A 213 3.61 -10.08 18.91
CA PRO A 213 4.17 -8.76 18.65
C PRO A 213 5.08 -8.68 17.41
N ALA A 214 5.85 -9.73 17.11
CA ALA A 214 6.71 -9.74 15.93
C ALA A 214 5.90 -9.86 14.64
N ASP A 215 4.80 -10.61 14.66
CA ASP A 215 3.86 -10.68 13.55
C ASP A 215 3.15 -9.35 13.33
N LEU A 216 2.71 -8.70 14.41
CA LEU A 216 2.10 -7.36 14.36
C LEU A 216 3.09 -6.33 13.79
N GLN A 217 4.37 -6.41 14.15
CA GLN A 217 5.42 -5.55 13.58
C GLN A 217 5.58 -5.77 12.07
N LEU A 218 5.65 -7.01 11.60
CA LEU A 218 5.78 -7.29 10.17
C LEU A 218 4.52 -6.88 9.39
N ILE A 219 3.33 -7.11 9.95
CA ILE A 219 2.06 -6.65 9.35
C ILE A 219 2.04 -5.12 9.24
N TYR A 220 2.52 -4.42 10.28
CA TYR A 220 2.65 -2.97 10.27
C TYR A 220 3.61 -2.46 9.17
N GLN A 221 4.73 -3.16 8.96
CA GLN A 221 5.73 -2.80 7.96
C GLN A 221 5.34 -3.19 6.52
N LEU A 222 4.68 -4.34 6.35
CA LEU A 222 4.29 -4.92 5.05
C LEU A 222 2.89 -4.49 4.60
N GLY A 223 2.05 -4.00 5.52
CA GLY A 223 0.64 -3.70 5.30
C GLY A 223 -0.28 -4.93 5.44
N LEU A 224 -1.57 -4.67 5.66
CA LEU A 224 -2.62 -5.69 5.82
C LEU A 224 -3.74 -5.48 4.79
N SER A 225 -3.55 -5.93 3.55
CA SER A 225 -4.58 -5.82 2.52
C SER A 225 -4.24 -6.72 1.34
N LYS A 226 -5.21 -7.04 0.47
CA LYS A 226 -4.88 -7.37 -0.92
C LYS A 226 -4.27 -6.13 -1.59
N ARG A 227 -3.42 -6.35 -2.60
CA ARG A 227 -2.82 -5.27 -3.42
C ARG A 227 -1.99 -4.24 -2.63
N ARG A 228 -1.23 -4.68 -1.61
CA ARG A 228 -0.38 -3.80 -0.76
C ARG A 228 0.58 -2.93 -1.58
N ASN A 229 1.20 -3.54 -2.58
CA ASN A 229 2.08 -2.89 -3.55
C ASN A 229 1.35 -2.02 -4.59
N GLN A 230 0.05 -1.77 -4.42
CA GLN A 230 -0.76 -0.86 -5.24
C GLN A 230 -1.46 0.19 -4.40
N GLY A 231 -1.03 0.43 -3.15
CA GLY A 231 -1.52 1.55 -2.35
C GLY A 231 -2.72 1.24 -1.47
N PHE A 232 -2.78 0.03 -0.92
CA PHE A 232 -3.83 -0.46 -0.02
C PHE A 232 -3.22 -1.07 1.25
N GLY A 233 -3.90 -0.91 2.39
CA GLY A 233 -3.57 -1.58 3.64
C GLY A 233 -2.34 -1.12 4.40
N MET A 234 -1.82 0.08 4.13
CA MET A 234 -0.80 0.66 4.98
C MET A 234 -1.41 1.05 6.32
N LEU A 235 -0.71 0.77 7.43
CA LEU A 235 -1.19 1.01 8.79
C LEU A 235 -0.36 2.09 9.50
N GLU A 236 -0.93 2.71 10.51
CA GLU A 236 -0.28 3.57 11.50
C GLU A 236 -0.65 3.09 12.89
N VAL A 237 0.30 3.13 13.83
CA VAL A 237 0.03 2.78 15.23
C VAL A 237 -0.54 3.98 15.96
N GLU A 238 -1.77 3.84 16.45
CA GLU A 238 -2.43 4.78 17.36
C GLU A 238 -2.20 4.28 18.80
N GLU A 239 -1.91 5.20 19.74
CA GLU A 239 -1.49 4.95 21.14
C GLU A 239 -1.46 3.50 21.63
N VAL A 240 -0.25 2.98 21.84
CA VAL A 240 -0.02 1.78 22.66
C VAL A 240 -0.14 2.24 24.10
N LYS A 241 -1.31 2.09 24.73
CA LYS A 241 -1.40 2.23 26.18
C LYS A 241 -0.69 1.01 26.78
N GLU A 242 0.45 1.26 27.39
CA GLU A 242 1.19 0.31 28.24
C GLU A 242 0.34 -0.16 29.42
#